data_AF-A0A9E2KNA6-F1
#
_entry.id   AF-A0A9E2KNA6-F1
#
_cell.length_a   1.000
_cell.length_b   1.000
_cell.length_c   1.000
_cell.angle_alpha   90.00
_cell.angle_beta   90.00
_cell.angle_gamma   90.00
#
_symmetry.space_group_name_H-M   'P 1'
#
loop_
_entity.id
_entity.type
_entity.pdbx_description
1 polymer ?
#
loop_
_entity_poly.entity_id
_entity_poly.type
_entity_poly.pdbx_seq_one_letter_code
_entity_poly.pdbx_strand_id
1 'polypeptide(L)'
;MTDNATTAQASSQAAPQAAEQFIDRAQELAAKVHGLVTLTQSDAKPADSAILLRIVKPLWVTAENLLPELNHLQDFLTQEEQEQSAVTLRHVIEDLEEDLVILASVVSKLEKEQALSKSVVSTARKAQ
;
A
#
# COMPACT_ATOMS: atom_id res chain seq x y z
N MET A 1 -5.04 51.73 -11.12
CA MET A 1 -5.71 50.65 -11.88
C MET A 1 -4.90 49.39 -11.64
N THR A 2 -5.59 48.30 -11.29
CA THR A 2 -5.10 47.10 -10.58
C THR A 2 -4.27 46.12 -11.41
N ASP A 3 -3.10 45.76 -10.89
CA ASP A 3 -2.32 44.56 -11.24
C ASP A 3 -3.02 43.30 -10.71
N ASN A 4 -3.55 42.45 -11.61
CA ASN A 4 -4.23 41.19 -11.24
C ASN A 4 -3.91 40.01 -12.18
N ALA A 5 -2.90 40.13 -13.05
CA ALA A 5 -2.56 39.10 -14.04
C ALA A 5 -1.47 38.11 -13.59
N THR A 6 -0.77 38.37 -12.49
CA THR A 6 0.46 37.63 -12.14
C THR A 6 0.23 36.40 -11.24
N THR A 7 -0.98 36.20 -10.69
CA THR A 7 -1.27 35.13 -9.72
C THR A 7 -1.92 33.87 -10.31
N ALA A 8 -2.46 33.92 -11.54
CA ALA A 8 -3.07 32.73 -12.16
C ALA A 8 -2.05 31.80 -12.85
N GLN A 9 -0.88 32.31 -13.25
CA GLN A 9 0.15 31.49 -13.93
C GLN A 9 1.01 30.65 -12.98
N ALA A 10 1.10 31.00 -11.69
CA ALA A 10 1.87 30.21 -10.71
C ALA A 10 1.15 28.92 -10.28
N SER A 11 -0.19 28.89 -10.33
CA SER A 11 -0.97 27.71 -9.92
C SER A 11 -1.05 26.61 -10.99
N SER A 12 -0.91 26.98 -12.27
CA SER A 12 -1.04 26.04 -13.40
C SER A 12 0.14 25.07 -13.59
N GLN A 13 1.30 25.36 -12.99
CA GLN A 13 2.48 24.47 -13.03
C GLN A 13 2.71 23.68 -11.73
N ALA A 14 1.99 24.00 -10.65
CA ALA A 14 2.15 23.34 -9.35
C ALA A 14 1.40 22.00 -9.26
N ALA A 15 0.24 21.87 -9.91
CA ALA A 15 -0.56 20.64 -9.89
C ALA A 15 0.11 19.44 -10.59
N PRO A 16 0.75 19.59 -11.77
CA PRO A 16 1.48 18.49 -12.42
C PRO A 16 2.66 17.97 -11.58
N GLN A 17 3.46 18.86 -11.01
CA GLN A 17 4.62 18.48 -10.19
C GLN A 17 4.22 17.82 -8.87
N ALA A 18 3.11 18.26 -8.27
CA ALA A 18 2.56 17.59 -7.09
C ALA A 18 2.09 16.16 -7.44
N ALA A 19 1.42 15.98 -8.58
CA ALA A 19 0.96 14.67 -9.01
C ALA A 19 2.11 13.69 -9.30
N GLU A 20 3.18 14.14 -9.95
CA GLU A 20 4.39 13.33 -10.17
C GLU A 20 5.00 12.83 -8.85
N GLN A 21 5.17 13.71 -7.86
CA GLN A 21 5.68 13.32 -6.55
C GLN A 21 4.76 12.32 -5.81
N PHE A 22 3.46 12.41 -6.02
CA PHE A 22 2.50 11.44 -5.47
C PHE A 22 2.60 10.09 -6.19
N ILE A 23 2.76 10.08 -7.52
CA ILE A 23 2.96 8.86 -8.31
C ILE A 23 4.26 8.17 -7.87
N ASP A 24 5.35 8.90 -7.69
CA ASP A 24 6.63 8.34 -7.21
C ASP A 24 6.47 7.67 -5.84
N ARG A 25 5.75 8.31 -4.91
CA ARG A 25 5.46 7.74 -3.59
C ARG A 25 4.57 6.50 -3.67
N ALA A 26 3.58 6.51 -4.57
CA ALA A 26 2.70 5.37 -4.80
C ALA A 26 3.50 4.17 -5.34
N GLN A 27 4.41 4.41 -6.28
CA GLN A 27 5.32 3.41 -6.82
C GLN A 27 6.27 2.85 -5.75
N GLU A 28 6.85 3.73 -4.91
CA GLU A 28 7.71 3.28 -3.81
C GLU A 28 6.94 2.41 -2.80
N LEU A 29 5.69 2.76 -2.50
CA LEU A 29 4.83 1.96 -1.64
C LEU A 29 4.50 0.61 -2.29
N ALA A 30 4.07 0.60 -3.56
CA ALA A 30 3.81 -0.62 -4.31
C ALA A 30 5.03 -1.54 -4.31
N ALA A 31 6.22 -1.03 -4.59
CA ALA A 31 7.45 -1.80 -4.55
C ALA A 31 7.76 -2.38 -3.15
N LYS A 32 7.49 -1.64 -2.07
CA LYS A 32 7.66 -2.14 -0.69
C LYS A 32 6.66 -3.25 -0.37
N VAL A 33 5.40 -3.08 -0.76
CA VAL A 33 4.33 -4.08 -0.57
C VAL A 33 4.68 -5.35 -1.36
N HIS A 34 5.08 -5.21 -2.62
CA HIS A 34 5.54 -6.32 -3.46
C HIS A 34 6.74 -7.08 -2.86
N GLY A 35 7.72 -6.33 -2.33
CA GLY A 35 8.87 -6.90 -1.64
C GLY A 35 8.46 -7.74 -0.41
N LEU A 36 7.44 -7.29 0.34
CA LEU A 36 6.89 -8.07 1.44
C LEU A 36 6.12 -9.31 0.98
N VAL A 37 5.34 -9.22 -0.09
CA VAL A 37 4.67 -10.38 -0.69
C VAL A 37 5.70 -11.46 -1.01
N THR A 38 6.78 -11.08 -1.71
CA THR A 38 7.87 -12.00 -2.07
C THR A 38 8.52 -12.63 -0.83
N LEU A 39 8.80 -11.84 0.20
CA LEU A 39 9.39 -12.33 1.45
C LEU A 39 8.45 -13.28 2.22
N THR A 40 7.15 -13.00 2.24
CA THR A 40 6.17 -13.77 2.99
C THR A 40 5.72 -15.05 2.29
N GLN A 41 5.89 -15.13 0.97
CA GLN A 41 5.74 -16.37 0.21
C GLN A 41 6.92 -17.33 0.39
N SER A 42 8.07 -16.86 0.90
CA SER A 42 9.16 -17.75 1.30
C SER A 42 8.77 -18.51 2.59
N ASP A 43 9.03 -19.83 2.65
CA ASP A 43 8.63 -20.69 3.76
C ASP A 43 9.20 -20.20 5.11
N ALA A 44 8.42 -19.42 5.84
CA ALA A 44 8.76 -18.90 7.16
C ALA A 44 8.36 -19.89 8.27
N LYS A 45 9.18 -20.01 9.31
CA LYS A 45 8.88 -20.91 10.44
C LYS A 45 7.83 -20.27 11.37
N PRO A 46 7.11 -21.06 12.20
CA PRO A 46 6.03 -20.54 13.06
C PRO A 46 6.44 -19.48 14.09
N ALA A 47 7.71 -19.48 14.53
CA ALA A 47 8.25 -18.43 15.41
C ALA A 47 8.40 -17.08 14.69
N ASP A 48 8.52 -17.12 13.36
CA ASP A 48 8.65 -15.96 12.49
C ASP A 48 7.26 -15.34 12.21
N SER A 49 6.16 -16.11 12.33
CA SER A 49 4.81 -15.64 11.99
C SER A 49 4.36 -14.40 12.80
N ALA A 50 4.71 -14.31 14.09
CA ALA A 50 4.39 -13.13 14.91
C ALA A 50 5.23 -11.89 14.53
N ILE A 51 6.48 -12.10 14.12
CA ILE A 51 7.38 -11.03 13.67
C ILE A 51 6.92 -10.53 12.29
N LEU A 52 6.63 -11.46 11.39
CA LEU A 52 6.10 -11.17 10.05
C LEU A 52 4.77 -10.41 10.15
N LEU A 53 3.84 -10.82 11.02
CA LEU A 53 2.61 -10.06 11.26
C LEU A 53 2.88 -8.62 11.70
N ARG A 54 3.87 -8.40 12.56
CA ARG A 54 4.21 -7.07 13.07
C ARG A 54 4.82 -6.17 11.99
N ILE A 55 5.43 -6.75 10.95
CA ILE A 55 6.01 -6.04 9.81
C ILE A 55 4.95 -5.80 8.72
N VAL A 56 4.19 -6.83 8.38
CA VAL A 56 3.24 -6.82 7.25
C VAL A 56 2.00 -6.00 7.55
N LYS A 57 1.43 -6.13 8.76
CA LYS A 57 0.13 -5.53 9.10
C LYS A 57 0.11 -3.99 9.00
N PRO A 58 1.13 -3.25 9.48
CA PRO A 58 1.17 -1.80 9.29
C PRO A 58 1.22 -1.39 7.81
N LEU A 59 2.01 -2.09 7.00
CA LEU A 59 2.18 -1.77 5.58
C LEU A 59 0.91 -2.09 4.78
N TRP A 60 0.23 -3.20 5.08
CA TRP A 60 -1.08 -3.53 4.54
C TRP A 60 -2.12 -2.44 4.86
N VAL A 61 -2.22 -2.02 6.12
CA VAL A 61 -3.15 -0.95 6.54
C VAL A 61 -2.82 0.40 5.88
N THR A 62 -1.53 0.75 5.77
CA THR A 62 -1.12 1.98 5.08
C THR A 62 -1.53 1.96 3.61
N ALA A 63 -1.31 0.85 2.93
CA ALA A 63 -1.66 0.70 1.51
C ALA A 63 -3.17 0.67 1.27
N GLU A 64 -3.96 -0.01 2.11
CA GLU A 64 -5.43 0.05 2.03
C GLU A 64 -5.98 1.47 2.19
N ASN A 65 -5.40 2.25 3.11
CA ASN A 65 -5.85 3.63 3.33
C ASN A 65 -5.46 4.58 2.18
N LEU A 66 -4.40 4.27 1.43
CA LEU A 66 -3.92 5.10 0.32
C LEU A 66 -4.62 4.79 -1.00
N LEU A 67 -5.16 3.59 -1.20
CA LEU A 67 -5.88 3.21 -2.42
C LEU A 67 -6.98 4.22 -2.84
N PRO A 68 -7.85 4.70 -1.94
CA PRO A 68 -8.85 5.72 -2.30
C PRO A 68 -8.21 7.03 -2.78
N GLU A 69 -7.12 7.46 -2.15
CA GLU A 69 -6.41 8.70 -2.52
C GLU A 69 -5.76 8.57 -3.90
N LEU A 70 -5.19 7.40 -4.22
CA LEU A 70 -4.60 7.11 -5.52
C LEU A 70 -5.67 7.07 -6.62
N ASN A 71 -6.82 6.47 -6.36
CA ASN A 71 -7.95 6.47 -7.29
C ASN A 71 -8.47 7.89 -7.55
N HIS A 72 -8.61 8.71 -6.51
CA HIS A 72 -8.98 10.13 -6.67
C HIS A 72 -7.97 10.91 -7.51
N LEU A 73 -6.66 10.66 -7.33
CA LEU A 73 -5.62 11.29 -8.13
C LEU A 73 -5.67 10.82 -9.59
N GLN A 74 -5.96 9.55 -9.84
CA GLN A 74 -6.14 9.02 -11.21
C GLN A 74 -7.31 9.71 -11.92
N ASP A 75 -8.44 9.88 -11.24
CA ASP A 75 -9.59 10.60 -11.78
C ASP A 75 -9.23 12.05 -12.10
N PHE A 76 -8.52 12.73 -11.19
CA PHE A 76 -8.04 14.09 -11.39
C PHE A 76 -7.09 14.20 -12.60
N LEU A 77 -6.09 13.32 -12.71
CA LEU A 77 -5.15 13.30 -13.83
C LEU A 77 -5.82 13.02 -15.17
N THR A 78 -6.85 12.18 -15.17
CA THR A 78 -7.67 11.90 -16.36
C THR A 78 -8.44 13.16 -16.79
N GLN A 79 -8.96 13.95 -15.84
CA GLN A 79 -9.67 15.20 -16.12
C GLN A 79 -8.74 16.31 -16.62
N GLU A 80 -7.50 16.37 -16.13
CA GLU A 80 -6.48 17.34 -16.54
C GLU A 80 -5.75 16.96 -17.85
N GLU A 81 -6.27 15.99 -18.59
CA GLU A 81 -5.70 15.47 -19.85
C GLU A 81 -4.25 14.97 -19.72
N GLN A 82 -3.82 14.62 -18.50
CA GLN A 82 -2.50 14.01 -18.25
C GLN A 82 -2.54 12.50 -18.45
N GLU A 83 -2.84 12.11 -19.69
CA GLU A 83 -3.16 10.73 -20.07
C GLU A 83 -2.05 9.73 -19.66
N GLN A 84 -0.78 10.11 -19.84
CA GLN A 84 0.36 9.25 -19.49
C GLN A 84 0.55 9.08 -17.98
N SER A 85 0.37 10.14 -17.19
CA SER A 85 0.44 10.10 -15.72
C SER A 85 -0.71 9.27 -15.16
N ALA A 86 -1.92 9.43 -15.71
CA ALA A 86 -3.10 8.65 -15.33
C ALA A 86 -2.95 7.15 -15.65
N VAL A 87 -2.37 6.81 -16.80
CA VAL A 87 -2.06 5.41 -17.18
C VAL A 87 -1.02 4.81 -16.25
N THR A 88 0.06 5.54 -15.96
CA THR A 88 1.10 5.06 -15.03
C THR A 88 0.50 4.80 -13.65
N LEU A 89 -0.30 5.74 -13.13
CA LEU A 89 -0.97 5.59 -11.85
C LEU A 89 -1.97 4.42 -11.84
N ARG A 90 -2.65 4.16 -12.96
CA ARG A 90 -3.51 2.97 -13.10
C ARG A 90 -2.77 1.68 -12.85
N HIS A 91 -1.64 1.49 -13.51
CA HIS A 91 -0.83 0.28 -13.36
C HIS A 91 -0.32 0.12 -11.93
N VAL A 92 0.10 1.22 -11.29
CA VAL A 92 0.52 1.20 -9.89
C VAL A 92 -0.62 0.79 -8.95
N ILE A 93 -1.84 1.27 -9.20
CA ILE A 93 -3.03 0.88 -8.42
C ILE A 93 -3.32 -0.61 -8.63
N GLU A 94 -3.33 -1.09 -9.87
CA GLU A 94 -3.59 -2.50 -10.21
C GLU A 94 -2.57 -3.43 -9.53
N ASP A 95 -1.27 -3.16 -9.67
CA ASP A 95 -0.20 -3.93 -9.02
C ASP A 95 -0.36 -3.92 -7.49
N LEU A 96 -0.67 -2.75 -6.91
CA LEU A 96 -0.88 -2.61 -5.47
C LEU A 96 -2.09 -3.41 -4.99
N GLU A 97 -3.21 -3.38 -5.70
CA GLU A 97 -4.42 -4.13 -5.36
C GLU A 97 -4.18 -5.64 -5.39
N GLU A 98 -3.48 -6.15 -6.41
CA GLU A 98 -3.10 -7.56 -6.50
C GLU A 98 -2.23 -7.98 -5.31
N ASP A 99 -1.20 -7.20 -5.00
CA ASP A 99 -0.31 -7.49 -3.87
C ASP A 99 -1.05 -7.42 -2.52
N LEU A 100 -2.00 -6.50 -2.35
CA LEU A 100 -2.79 -6.39 -1.12
C LEU A 100 -3.71 -7.60 -0.91
N VAL A 101 -4.28 -8.17 -1.97
CA VAL A 101 -5.04 -9.43 -1.87
C VAL A 101 -4.14 -10.57 -1.37
N ILE A 102 -2.92 -10.66 -1.89
CA ILE A 102 -1.95 -11.67 -1.46
C ILE A 102 -1.55 -11.44 0.00
N LEU A 103 -1.24 -10.20 0.38
CA LEU A 103 -0.89 -9.87 1.77
C LEU A 103 -2.05 -10.16 2.74
N ALA A 104 -3.29 -9.87 2.37
CA ALA A 104 -4.45 -10.19 3.21
C ALA A 104 -4.56 -11.70 3.47
N SER A 105 -4.32 -12.52 2.44
CA SER A 105 -4.27 -13.98 2.57
C SER A 105 -3.14 -14.44 3.50
N VAL A 106 -1.93 -13.89 3.33
CA VAL A 106 -0.78 -14.14 4.19
C VAL A 106 -1.08 -13.75 5.63
N VAL A 107 -1.58 -12.54 5.88
CA VAL A 107 -1.95 -12.06 7.22
C VAL A 107 -2.94 -13.02 7.86
N SER A 108 -3.99 -13.44 7.13
CA SER A 108 -4.96 -14.41 7.63
C SER A 108 -4.32 -15.75 8.01
N LYS A 109 -3.39 -16.26 7.20
CA LYS A 109 -2.65 -17.51 7.48
C LYS A 109 -1.81 -17.36 8.75
N LEU A 110 -1.01 -16.30 8.85
CA LEU A 110 -0.15 -16.04 10.00
C LEU A 110 -0.96 -15.82 11.29
N GLU A 111 -2.12 -15.15 11.21
CA GLU A 111 -3.01 -14.96 12.36
C GLU A 111 -3.58 -16.30 12.87
N LYS A 112 -3.96 -17.21 11.95
CA LYS A 112 -4.40 -18.57 12.31
C LYS A 112 -3.28 -19.37 12.98
N GLU A 113 -2.06 -19.34 12.42
CA GLU A 113 -0.89 -20.00 13.00
C GLU A 113 -0.56 -19.46 14.40
N GLN A 114 -0.63 -18.14 14.60
CA GLN A 114 -0.40 -17.52 15.90
C GLN A 114 -1.47 -17.95 16.93
N ALA A 115 -2.74 -18.01 16.53
CA ALA A 115 -3.83 -18.45 17.39
C ALA A 115 -3.63 -19.91 17.85
N LEU A 116 -3.22 -20.78 16.92
CA LEU A 116 -2.91 -22.19 17.21
C LEU A 116 -1.71 -22.31 18.17
N SER A 117 -0.63 -21.55 17.94
CA SER A 117 0.55 -21.56 18.80
C SER A 117 0.22 -21.19 20.26
N LYS A 118 -0.64 -20.18 20.49
CA LYS A 118 -1.09 -19.79 21.84
C LYS A 118 -1.94 -20.89 22.51
N SER A 119 -2.76 -21.58 21.73
CA SER A 119 -3.67 -22.63 22.22
C SER A 119 -2.93 -23.87 22.72
N VAL A 120 -1.89 -24.32 22.01
CA VAL A 120 -1.07 -25.48 22.40
C VAL A 120 -0.30 -25.24 23.70
N VAL A 121 0.23 -24.03 23.89
CA VAL A 121 0.89 -23.63 25.15
C VAL A 121 -0.11 -23.59 26.32
N SER A 122 -1.35 -23.15 26.08
CA SER A 122 -2.42 -23.17 27.09
C SER A 122 -2.87 -24.58 27.47
N THR A 123 -2.88 -25.53 26.53
CA THR A 123 -3.25 -26.92 26.82
C THR A 123 -2.11 -27.66 27.53
N ALA A 124 -0.86 -27.42 27.13
CA ALA A 124 0.31 -27.97 27.81
C ALA A 124 0.44 -27.50 29.27
N ARG A 125 0.06 -26.25 29.57
CA ARG A 125 0.09 -25.68 30.94
C ARG A 125 -1.04 -26.16 31.86
N LYS A 126 -2.11 -26.76 31.34
CA LYS A 126 -3.20 -27.38 32.13
C LYS A 126 -2.98 -28.86 32.40
N ALA A 127 -2.05 -29.50 31.69
CA ALA A 127 -1.72 -30.91 31.81
C ALA A 127 -0.52 -31.18 32.74
N GLN A 128 0.09 -30.14 33.32
CA GLN A 128 1.03 -30.18 34.44
C GLN A 128 0.32 -29.75 35.72
#